data_AF-A0AAW2CE24-F1
#
_entry.id   AF-A0AAW2CE24-F1
#
_cell.length_a   1.000
_cell.length_b   1.000
_cell.length_c   1.000
_cell.angle_alpha   90.00
_cell.angle_beta   90.00
_cell.angle_gamma   90.00
#
_symmetry.space_group_name_H-M   'P 1'
#
loop_
_entity.id
_entity.type
_entity.pdbx_description
1 polymer ?
#
loop_
_entity_poly.entity_id
_entity_poly.type
_entity_poly.pdbx_seq_one_letter_code
_entity_poly.pdbx_strand_id
1 'polypeptide(L)'
;DDDTNGHIDNMCCFVKPGVVLLSWTDDEKDPQYERSVKAFSVLSNATDDIGRKLQVIKLHLPGPLYMTDEEAAGVDGEAKPRLPGIRLAASYVNFYTANGAIILPQFGDQKWDDEAFRVVSLAFRDHEVVRIEGAREIVLGGGNIHCITQQQPAIPV
;
A
#
# COMPACT_ATOMS: atom_id res chain seq x y z
N ASP A 1 7.08 -1.77 -8.95
CA ASP A 1 5.90 -1.04 -9.43
C ASP A 1 6.31 -0.29 -10.69
N ASP A 2 6.47 -1.06 -11.76
CA ASP A 2 7.10 -0.56 -12.98
C ASP A 2 6.07 0.08 -13.92
N ASP A 3 4.80 -0.28 -13.78
CA ASP A 3 3.68 0.26 -14.57
C ASP A 3 3.48 1.76 -14.29
N THR A 4 3.66 2.18 -13.04
CA THR A 4 3.51 3.57 -12.60
C THR A 4 4.83 4.31 -12.37
N ASN A 5 5.96 3.62 -12.57
CA ASN A 5 7.30 4.09 -12.25
C ASN A 5 7.50 4.44 -10.76
N GLY A 6 6.81 3.74 -9.86
CA GLY A 6 6.96 3.89 -8.41
C GLY A 6 6.08 5.00 -7.82
N HIS A 7 4.78 4.92 -8.07
CA HIS A 7 3.82 5.88 -7.51
C HIS A 7 3.87 5.89 -5.97
N ILE A 8 3.77 7.09 -5.39
CA ILE A 8 3.99 7.28 -3.94
C ILE A 8 2.91 6.61 -3.10
N ASP A 9 1.68 6.51 -3.61
CA ASP A 9 0.53 5.91 -2.92
C ASP A 9 0.67 4.39 -2.66
N ASN A 10 1.64 3.73 -3.29
CA ASN A 10 1.97 2.34 -3.04
C ASN A 10 3.18 2.19 -2.10
N MET A 11 3.84 3.30 -1.75
CA MET A 11 5.04 3.35 -0.93
C MET A 11 4.82 4.05 0.42
N CYS A 12 4.13 5.18 0.45
CA CYS A 12 3.98 6.00 1.65
C CYS A 12 2.72 6.88 1.58
N CYS A 13 2.04 7.07 2.71
CA CYS A 13 0.91 7.99 2.81
C CYS A 13 0.89 8.69 4.18
N PHE A 14 0.17 9.81 4.28
CA PHE A 14 -0.07 10.47 5.57
C PHE A 14 -1.23 9.78 6.30
N VAL A 15 -1.04 9.56 7.60
CA VAL A 15 -2.12 9.16 8.52
C VAL A 15 -2.84 10.40 9.04
N LYS A 16 -2.04 11.40 9.42
CA LYS A 16 -2.45 12.70 9.94
C LYS A 16 -1.25 13.66 9.84
N PRO A 17 -1.42 14.96 10.09
CA PRO A 17 -0.29 15.89 10.06
C PRO A 17 0.87 15.42 10.94
N GLY A 18 2.07 15.33 10.35
CA GLY A 18 3.29 14.87 11.02
C GLY A 18 3.45 13.35 11.18
N VAL A 19 2.52 12.52 10.69
CA VAL A 19 2.60 11.04 10.82
C VAL A 19 2.35 10.37 9.48
N VAL A 20 3.25 9.48 9.07
CA VAL A 20 3.17 8.73 7.81
C VAL A 20 3.19 7.22 8.03
N LEU A 21 2.53 6.48 7.15
CA LEU A 21 2.72 5.04 6.97
C LEU A 21 3.70 4.80 5.83
N LEU A 22 4.61 3.84 6.00
CA LEU A 22 5.63 3.48 5.02
C LEU A 22 5.60 1.97 4.75
N SER A 23 5.46 1.60 3.48
CA SER A 23 5.62 0.23 2.99
C SER A 23 6.98 -0.34 3.43
N TRP A 24 6.97 -1.47 4.14
CA TRP A 24 8.15 -1.99 4.82
C TRP A 24 8.32 -3.51 4.65
N THR A 25 9.55 -3.97 4.72
CA THR A 25 9.91 -5.38 4.91
C THR A 25 11.14 -5.44 5.79
N ASP A 26 11.25 -6.47 6.64
CA ASP A 26 12.47 -6.74 7.41
C ASP A 26 13.42 -7.70 6.69
N ASP A 27 13.01 -8.25 5.53
CA ASP A 27 13.87 -9.14 4.74
C ASP A 27 14.90 -8.34 3.93
N GLU A 28 16.14 -8.32 4.42
CA GLU A 28 17.26 -7.61 3.78
C GLU A 28 17.62 -8.14 2.39
N LYS A 29 17.16 -9.34 2.03
CA LYS A 29 17.39 -9.93 0.70
C LYS A 29 16.33 -9.51 -0.31
N ASP A 30 15.22 -8.95 0.17
CA ASP A 30 14.18 -8.46 -0.72
C ASP A 30 14.58 -7.11 -1.34
N PRO A 31 14.45 -6.91 -2.66
CA PRO A 31 14.81 -5.65 -3.32
C PRO A 31 14.00 -4.44 -2.81
N GLN A 32 12.87 -4.65 -2.14
CA GLN A 32 12.14 -3.60 -1.45
C GLN A 32 12.92 -3.03 -0.25
N TYR A 33 13.71 -3.85 0.46
CA TYR A 33 14.35 -3.45 1.71
C TYR A 33 15.20 -2.18 1.54
N GLU A 34 16.05 -2.14 0.52
CA GLU A 34 16.88 -0.97 0.23
C GLU A 34 16.04 0.29 -0.02
N ARG A 35 14.91 0.14 -0.73
CA ARG A 35 13.99 1.26 -1.02
C ARG A 35 13.31 1.75 0.26
N SER A 36 12.81 0.84 1.09
CA SER A 36 12.17 1.17 2.37
C SER A 36 13.16 1.80 3.35
N VAL A 37 14.39 1.30 3.46
CA VAL A 37 15.44 1.88 4.31
C VAL A 37 15.80 3.30 3.86
N LYS A 38 15.98 3.53 2.55
CA LYS A 38 16.24 4.87 2.00
C LYS A 38 15.10 5.83 2.31
N ALA A 39 13.86 5.43 2.05
CA ALA A 39 12.68 6.24 2.34
C ALA A 39 12.56 6.54 3.85
N PHE A 40 12.77 5.55 4.71
CA PHE A 40 12.76 5.72 6.17
C PHE A 40 13.82 6.72 6.63
N SER A 41 15.04 6.65 6.07
CA SER A 41 16.12 7.60 6.38
C SER A 41 15.75 9.03 6.01
N VAL A 42 15.18 9.24 4.82
CA VAL A 42 14.71 10.57 4.37
C VAL A 42 13.60 11.07 5.29
N LEU A 43 12.55 10.27 5.50
CA LEU A 43 11.37 10.66 6.27
C LEU A 43 11.72 10.95 7.74
N SER A 44 12.58 10.14 8.36
CA SER A 44 12.98 10.32 9.77
C SER A 44 13.81 11.58 10.00
N ASN A 45 14.49 12.07 8.96
CA ASN A 45 15.28 13.31 9.03
C ASN A 45 14.50 14.55 8.57
N ALA A 46 13.39 14.36 7.86
CA ALA A 46 12.55 15.44 7.35
C ALA A 46 11.71 16.11 8.45
N THR A 47 11.26 17.32 8.13
CA THR A 47 10.18 18.02 8.84
C THR A 47 9.10 18.39 7.85
N ASP A 48 7.87 18.56 8.33
CA ASP A 48 6.80 19.15 7.53
C ASP A 48 6.95 20.68 7.40
N ASP A 49 5.97 21.30 6.74
CA ASP A 49 5.93 22.72 6.39
C ASP A 49 5.90 23.67 7.60
N ILE A 50 5.51 23.18 8.78
CA ILE A 50 5.51 23.94 10.04
C ILE A 50 6.61 23.47 11.01
N GLY A 51 7.56 22.66 10.53
CA GLY A 51 8.74 22.25 11.28
C GLY A 51 8.55 21.07 12.22
N ARG A 52 7.41 20.34 12.17
CA ARG A 52 7.23 19.11 12.95
C ARG A 52 8.07 17.99 12.35
N LYS A 53 8.74 17.22 13.20
CA LYS A 53 9.41 15.98 12.78
C LYS A 53 8.37 14.94 12.38
N LEU A 54 8.63 14.22 11.28
CA LEU A 54 7.73 13.15 10.84
C LEU A 54 7.91 11.91 11.72
N GLN A 55 6.80 11.42 12.26
CA GLN A 55 6.72 10.08 12.82
C GLN A 55 6.45 9.09 11.69
N VAL A 56 7.33 8.09 11.54
CA VAL A 56 7.20 7.06 10.51
C VAL A 56 6.69 5.76 11.14
N ILE A 57 5.50 5.32 10.75
CA ILE A 57 4.93 4.03 11.11
C ILE A 57 5.22 3.06 9.97
N LYS A 58 5.93 1.97 10.27
CA LYS A 58 6.21 0.92 9.28
C LYS A 58 4.96 0.05 9.11
N LEU A 59 4.57 -0.19 7.87
CA LEU A 59 3.50 -1.11 7.50
C LEU A 59 4.09 -2.22 6.65
N HIS A 60 4.21 -3.41 7.24
CA HIS A 60 4.85 -4.53 6.56
C HIS A 60 4.04 -4.94 5.32
N LEU A 61 4.71 -5.21 4.20
CA LEU A 61 4.10 -5.75 2.98
C LEU A 61 3.51 -7.16 3.24
N PRO A 62 2.64 -7.68 2.36
CA PRO A 62 2.45 -9.13 2.33
C PRO A 62 3.77 -9.84 1.98
N GLY A 63 3.79 -11.17 1.99
CA GLY A 63 4.88 -11.90 1.35
C GLY A 63 5.05 -11.45 -0.11
N PRO A 64 6.22 -11.64 -0.74
CA PRO A 64 6.33 -11.43 -2.18
C PRO A 64 5.28 -12.28 -2.89
N LEU A 65 4.32 -11.60 -3.51
CA LEU A 65 3.26 -12.25 -4.26
C LEU A 65 3.69 -12.32 -5.72
N TYR A 66 3.41 -13.45 -6.35
CA TYR A 66 3.70 -13.68 -7.76
C TYR A 66 2.40 -14.07 -8.48
N MET A 67 2.30 -13.64 -9.73
CA MET A 67 1.22 -14.05 -10.63
C MET A 67 1.36 -15.54 -10.94
N THR A 68 0.26 -16.28 -10.84
CA THR A 68 0.18 -17.71 -11.19
C THR A 68 -0.07 -17.90 -12.69
N ASP A 69 0.13 -19.12 -13.19
CA ASP A 69 -0.23 -19.48 -14.58
C ASP A 69 -1.72 -19.30 -14.86
N GLU A 70 -2.58 -19.67 -13.90
CA GLU A 70 -4.03 -19.55 -14.02
C GLU A 70 -4.49 -18.09 -14.09
N GLU A 71 -3.92 -17.22 -13.25
CA GLU A 71 -4.19 -15.78 -13.27
C GLU A 71 -3.71 -15.10 -14.56
N ALA A 72 -2.58 -15.55 -15.12
CA ALA A 72 -2.03 -15.02 -16.36
C ALA A 72 -2.80 -15.50 -17.60
N ALA A 73 -3.31 -16.74 -17.59
CA ALA A 73 -3.93 -17.38 -18.76
C ALA A 73 -5.19 -16.67 -19.28
N GLY A 74 -5.88 -15.91 -18.42
CA GLY A 74 -7.09 -15.16 -18.79
C GLY A 74 -6.83 -13.82 -19.47
N VAL A 75 -5.57 -13.40 -19.60
CA VAL A 75 -5.21 -12.07 -20.12
C VAL A 75 -4.64 -12.18 -21.54
N ASP A 76 -5.33 -11.60 -22.52
CA ASP A 76 -4.93 -11.51 -23.93
C ASP A 76 -4.95 -10.04 -24.41
N GLY A 77 -4.21 -9.74 -25.47
CA GLY A 77 -4.19 -8.43 -26.13
C GLY A 77 -2.81 -7.86 -26.41
N GLU A 78 -2.78 -6.69 -27.06
CA GLU A 78 -1.54 -6.01 -27.52
C GLU A 78 -0.92 -5.06 -26.47
N ALA A 79 -1.45 -5.03 -25.26
CA ALA A 79 -0.94 -4.22 -24.16
C ALA A 79 0.31 -4.83 -23.51
N LYS A 80 0.80 -4.24 -22.42
CA LYS A 80 1.92 -4.81 -21.64
C LYS A 80 1.54 -6.24 -21.18
N PRO A 81 2.34 -7.28 -21.53
CA PRO A 81 2.00 -8.66 -21.18
C PRO A 81 1.92 -8.91 -19.67
N ARG A 82 0.94 -9.71 -19.25
CA ARG A 82 0.80 -10.22 -17.87
C ARG A 82 1.24 -11.69 -17.86
N LEU A 83 2.51 -11.92 -17.55
CA LEU A 83 3.14 -13.24 -17.57
C LEU A 83 3.14 -13.88 -16.17
N PRO A 84 3.05 -15.22 -16.09
CA PRO A 84 3.23 -15.92 -14.81
C PRO A 84 4.60 -15.64 -14.21
N GLY A 85 4.69 -15.70 -12.89
CA GLY A 85 5.90 -15.42 -12.13
C GLY A 85 6.26 -13.94 -12.01
N ILE A 86 5.50 -13.01 -12.61
CA ILE A 86 5.67 -11.57 -12.35
C ILE A 86 5.36 -11.28 -10.88
N ARG A 87 6.27 -10.56 -10.21
CA ARG A 87 6.06 -10.08 -8.84
C ARG A 87 4.99 -8.98 -8.84
N LEU A 88 3.98 -9.15 -7.99
CA LEU A 88 2.88 -8.19 -7.84
C LEU A 88 3.32 -6.99 -6.99
N ALA A 89 2.86 -5.80 -7.36
CA ALA A 89 3.13 -4.56 -6.64
C ALA A 89 2.17 -4.37 -5.45
N ALA A 90 2.07 -5.38 -4.59
CA ALA A 90 1.15 -5.39 -3.46
C ALA A 90 1.70 -4.63 -2.25
N SER A 91 0.96 -3.63 -1.77
CA SER A 91 1.18 -2.97 -0.49
C SER A 91 -0.15 -2.65 0.19
N TYR A 92 -0.18 -2.78 1.52
CA TYR A 92 -1.30 -2.34 2.33
C TYR A 92 -1.43 -0.82 2.41
N VAL A 93 -0.39 -0.05 2.08
CA VAL A 93 -0.44 1.43 2.04
C VAL A 93 -1.45 1.93 1.00
N ASN A 94 -1.76 1.12 -0.03
CA ASN A 94 -2.69 1.47 -1.11
C ASN A 94 -4.18 1.31 -0.72
N PHE A 95 -4.53 1.74 0.51
CA PHE A 95 -5.89 1.81 1.03
C PHE A 95 -6.56 3.14 0.69
N TYR A 96 -7.89 3.21 0.84
CA TYR A 96 -8.65 4.46 0.72
C TYR A 96 -9.16 4.95 2.07
N THR A 97 -9.00 6.25 2.36
CA THR A 97 -9.57 6.91 3.54
C THR A 97 -10.94 7.50 3.19
N ALA A 98 -12.00 6.86 3.65
CA ALA A 98 -13.35 7.37 3.59
C ALA A 98 -13.69 8.18 4.85
N ASN A 99 -14.86 8.84 4.85
CA ASN A 99 -15.35 9.53 6.05
C ASN A 99 -15.61 8.51 7.17
N GLY A 100 -14.74 8.48 8.18
CA GLY A 100 -14.86 7.59 9.34
C GLY A 100 -14.48 6.13 9.07
N ALA A 101 -13.91 5.81 7.91
CA ALA A 101 -13.47 4.44 7.61
C ALA A 101 -12.17 4.38 6.79
N ILE A 102 -11.41 3.30 6.97
CA ILE A 102 -10.25 2.95 6.14
C ILE A 102 -10.58 1.67 5.37
N ILE A 103 -10.55 1.73 4.04
CA ILE A 103 -10.85 0.60 3.16
C ILE A 103 -9.53 -0.09 2.82
N LEU A 104 -9.20 -1.13 3.59
CA LEU A 104 -7.89 -1.79 3.63
C LEU A 104 -7.85 -3.03 2.73
N PRO A 105 -6.90 -3.14 1.77
CA PRO A 105 -6.78 -4.33 0.93
C PRO A 105 -6.37 -5.56 1.73
N GLN A 106 -6.86 -6.73 1.34
CA GLN A 106 -6.44 -8.04 1.85
C GLN A 106 -6.00 -8.92 0.69
N PHE A 107 -4.84 -9.55 0.81
CA PHE A 107 -4.19 -10.25 -0.29
C PHE A 107 -4.29 -11.78 -0.21
N GLY A 108 -4.87 -12.31 0.87
CA GLY A 108 -4.90 -13.75 1.15
C GLY A 108 -3.65 -14.25 1.87
N ASP A 109 -2.80 -13.34 2.36
CA ASP A 109 -1.67 -13.66 3.23
C ASP A 109 -2.08 -13.41 4.67
N GLN A 110 -2.70 -14.40 5.31
CA GLN A 110 -3.37 -14.25 6.61
C GLN A 110 -2.50 -13.54 7.66
N LYS A 111 -1.20 -13.88 7.73
CA LYS A 111 -0.28 -13.30 8.71
C LYS A 111 -0.17 -11.79 8.53
N TRP A 112 0.11 -11.35 7.31
CA TRP A 112 0.34 -9.93 7.04
C TRP A 112 -0.96 -9.15 6.85
N ASP A 113 -2.03 -9.80 6.40
CA ASP A 113 -3.38 -9.25 6.33
C ASP A 113 -3.87 -8.85 7.73
N ASP A 114 -3.69 -9.73 8.73
CA ASP A 114 -4.06 -9.46 10.13
C ASP A 114 -3.15 -8.40 10.77
N GLU A 115 -1.84 -8.44 10.50
CA GLU A 115 -0.91 -7.44 11.02
C GLU A 115 -1.18 -6.05 10.43
N ALA A 116 -1.47 -5.96 9.14
CA ALA A 116 -1.83 -4.71 8.48
C ALA A 116 -3.11 -4.13 9.10
N PHE A 117 -4.13 -4.97 9.31
CA PHE A 117 -5.35 -4.56 10.01
C PHE A 117 -5.05 -4.01 11.40
N ARG A 118 -4.20 -4.70 12.18
CA ARG A 118 -3.80 -4.26 13.53
C ARG A 118 -3.09 -2.91 13.51
N VAL A 119 -2.09 -2.73 12.64
CA VAL A 119 -1.30 -1.49 12.53
C VAL A 119 -2.17 -0.33 12.08
N VAL A 120 -2.99 -0.53 11.05
CA VAL A 120 -3.87 0.52 10.51
C VAL A 120 -4.94 0.90 11.53
N SER A 121 -5.52 -0.05 12.26
CA SER A 121 -6.47 0.23 13.35
C SER A 121 -5.86 1.06 14.47
N LEU A 122 -4.58 0.84 14.79
CA LEU A 122 -3.87 1.64 15.79
C LEU A 122 -3.51 3.04 15.29
N ALA A 123 -3.24 3.18 13.99
CA ALA A 123 -2.91 4.45 13.34
C ALA A 123 -4.15 5.35 13.18
N PHE A 124 -5.30 4.77 12.85
CA PHE A 124 -6.57 5.46 12.59
C PHE A 124 -7.64 5.13 13.64
N ARG A 125 -7.39 5.50 14.90
CA ARG A 125 -8.24 5.13 16.04
C ARG A 125 -9.71 5.58 15.96
N ASP A 126 -9.96 6.66 15.21
CA ASP A 126 -11.29 7.25 15.04
C ASP A 126 -11.99 6.75 13.76
N HIS A 127 -11.42 5.75 13.07
CA HIS A 127 -11.99 5.17 11.85
C HIS A 127 -12.29 3.68 12.05
N GLU A 128 -13.35 3.20 11.42
CA GLU A 128 -13.58 1.78 11.21
C GLU A 128 -12.63 1.26 10.11
N VAL A 129 -11.85 0.23 10.39
CA VAL A 129 -11.01 -0.41 9.36
C VAL A 129 -11.81 -1.54 8.71
N VAL A 130 -12.16 -1.36 7.44
CA VAL A 130 -12.92 -2.33 6.64
C VAL A 130 -11.95 -3.13 5.78
N ARG A 131 -11.91 -4.44 6.01
CA ARG A 131 -11.04 -5.39 5.28
C ARG A 131 -11.72 -5.81 3.98
N ILE A 132 -11.06 -5.60 2.84
CA ILE A 132 -11.56 -6.01 1.53
C ILE A 132 -10.82 -7.26 1.05
N GLU A 133 -11.48 -8.41 1.20
CA GLU A 133 -11.05 -9.67 0.60
C GLU A 133 -11.05 -9.58 -0.93
N GLY A 134 -10.16 -10.33 -1.58
CA GLY A 134 -10.07 -10.33 -3.05
C GLY A 134 -9.34 -9.12 -3.64
N ALA A 135 -8.73 -8.25 -2.83
CA ALA A 135 -7.93 -7.12 -3.36
C ALA A 135 -6.74 -7.58 -4.23
N ARG A 136 -6.35 -8.86 -4.13
CA ARG A 136 -5.44 -9.51 -5.06
C ARG A 136 -5.89 -9.38 -6.53
N GLU A 137 -7.19 -9.44 -6.82
CA GLU A 137 -7.69 -9.30 -8.19
C GLU A 137 -7.36 -7.94 -8.80
N ILE A 138 -7.35 -6.88 -8.00
CA ILE A 138 -7.00 -5.53 -8.45
C ILE A 138 -5.48 -5.43 -8.67
N VAL A 139 -4.67 -6.04 -7.80
CA VAL A 139 -3.20 -5.96 -7.90
C VAL A 139 -2.63 -6.73 -9.09
N LEU A 140 -3.33 -7.76 -9.58
CA LEU A 140 -3.01 -8.40 -10.87
C LEU A 140 -3.07 -7.40 -12.04
N GLY A 141 -3.96 -6.40 -11.94
CA GLY A 141 -4.10 -5.30 -12.89
C GLY A 141 -3.07 -4.18 -12.74
N GLY A 142 -2.30 -4.14 -11.64
CA GLY A 142 -1.21 -3.18 -11.41
C GLY A 142 -1.53 -2.05 -10.42
N GLY A 143 -2.61 -2.14 -9.64
CA GLY A 143 -2.95 -1.14 -8.62
C GLY A 143 -3.71 -1.75 -7.43
N ASN A 144 -4.31 -0.91 -6.58
CA ASN A 144 -5.22 -1.40 -5.55
C ASN A 144 -6.34 -0.38 -5.27
N ILE A 145 -7.03 -0.51 -4.13
CA ILE A 145 -8.19 0.28 -3.72
C ILE A 145 -7.95 1.78 -3.88
N HIS A 146 -6.79 2.30 -3.44
CA HIS A 146 -6.47 3.72 -3.63
C HIS A 146 -6.46 4.11 -5.12
N CYS A 147 -5.84 3.30 -5.98
CA CYS A 147 -5.70 3.57 -7.41
C CYS A 147 -7.04 3.62 -8.17
N ILE A 148 -8.10 3.00 -7.65
CA ILE A 148 -9.42 2.94 -8.29
C ILE A 148 -10.45 3.90 -7.67
N THR A 149 -10.00 4.78 -6.77
CA THR A 149 -10.85 5.75 -6.08
C THR A 149 -10.36 7.18 -6.27
N GLN A 150 -11.27 8.15 -6.17
CA GLN A 150 -10.94 9.56 -6.16
C GLN A 150 -11.93 10.29 -5.25
N GLN A 151 -11.46 10.85 -4.14
CA GLN A 151 -12.31 11.57 -3.20
C GLN A 151 -12.76 12.92 -3.76
N GLN A 152 -13.99 13.29 -3.47
CA GLN A 152 -14.49 14.66 -3.63
C GLN A 152 -14.68 15.27 -2.24
N PRO A 153 -13.83 16.22 -1.83
CA PRO A 153 -14.01 16.90 -0.55
C PRO A 153 -15.36 17.60 -0.47
N ALA A 154 -16.02 17.51 0.68
CA ALA A 154 -17.19 18.32 0.95
C ALA A 154 -16.80 19.82 0.98
N ILE A 155 -17.75 20.69 0.62
CA ILE A 155 -17.56 22.13 0.81
C ILE A 155 -17.49 22.44 2.32
N PRO A 156 -16.66 23.38 2.76
CA PRO A 156 -16.67 23.85 4.15
C PRO A 156 -18.08 24.35 4.51
N VAL A 157 -18.56 23.96 5.69
CA VAL A 157 -19.82 24.46 6.27
C VAL A 157 -19.53 25.69 7.12
#